data_AF-A0A0D8XXD4-F1
#
_entry.id   AF-A0A0D8XXD4-F1
#
_cell.length_a   1.000
_cell.length_b   1.000
_cell.length_c   1.000
_cell.angle_alpha   90.00
_cell.angle_beta   90.00
_cell.angle_gamma   90.00
#
_symmetry.space_group_name_H-M   'P 1'
#
loop_
_entity.id
_entity.type
_entity.pdbx_description
1 polymer ?
#
loop_
_entity_poly.entity_id
_entity_poly.type
_entity_poly.pdbx_seq_one_letter_code
_entity_poly.pdbx_strand_id
1 'polypeptide(L)'
;MAVVDKKSSTVPHGNSSSRRTLILVALDEKVIDEMDDERQLEHFPPRPVRRIQVVEGNSLTIECVPPRGIPPPTLFWLYRDTKQGSVIETIRRKHITVDLEGRLQFTSVELHDGRSNLVYECAAGSPVLHGEYRSGDHVQLMVTPKEDCLKMTDALCKFNPFTEAFQSELACRPLPDIYWSKLDGNLPKSRLKDLTSAESDFGKTLIVENVHPEDAGHYECRAGDLTHSINVRVLDILEYNPL
;
A
#
# COMPACT_ATOMS: atom_id res chain seq x y z
N MET A 1 -9.79 32.16 19.47
CA MET A 1 -10.20 32.17 20.89
C MET A 1 -10.82 30.82 21.20
N ALA A 2 -10.33 30.10 22.21
CA ALA A 2 -10.58 28.68 22.46
C ALA A 2 -11.93 28.37 23.13
N VAL A 3 -12.47 27.17 22.86
CA VAL A 3 -13.24 26.39 23.85
C VAL A 3 -12.73 24.95 23.83
N VAL A 4 -12.30 24.51 25.00
CA VAL A 4 -11.92 23.15 25.40
C VAL A 4 -13.13 22.49 26.06
N ASP A 5 -13.41 21.22 25.75
CA ASP A 5 -14.05 20.28 26.67
C ASP A 5 -13.55 18.86 26.28
N LYS A 6 -12.65 18.17 26.97
CA LYS A 6 -12.56 17.67 28.37
C LYS A 6 -13.50 16.49 28.69
N LYS A 7 -12.98 15.28 28.43
CA LYS A 7 -13.16 14.09 29.30
C LYS A 7 -11.90 13.23 29.16
N SER A 8 -10.90 13.39 30.04
CA SER A 8 -10.71 12.63 31.27
C SER A 8 -10.86 11.11 31.08
N SER A 9 -9.72 10.42 31.04
CA SER A 9 -9.64 9.05 31.55
C SER A 9 -8.34 8.89 32.34
N THR A 10 -8.53 8.35 33.54
CA THR A 10 -7.59 8.19 34.63
C THR A 10 -6.45 7.24 34.27
N VAL A 11 -5.25 7.57 34.75
CA VAL A 11 -4.03 6.77 34.62
C VAL A 11 -4.13 5.54 35.53
N PRO A 12 -3.97 4.30 35.02
CA PRO A 12 -3.41 3.23 35.83
C PRO A 12 -1.89 3.38 35.80
N HIS A 13 -1.28 3.49 36.98
CA HIS A 13 0.15 3.30 37.15
C HIS A 13 0.54 1.94 36.55
N GLY A 14 1.29 1.96 35.46
CA GLY A 14 1.72 0.76 34.75
C GLY A 14 2.93 1.08 33.90
N ASN A 15 4.10 0.72 34.41
CA ASN A 15 5.40 0.92 33.81
C ASN A 15 5.50 0.13 32.49
N SER A 16 5.29 0.76 31.33
CA SER A 16 5.81 0.28 30.04
C SER A 16 5.79 1.38 28.99
N SER A 17 6.90 1.46 28.26
CA SER A 17 7.18 2.40 27.18
C SER A 17 6.18 2.25 26.03
N SER A 18 5.25 3.19 25.89
CA SER A 18 4.50 3.37 24.65
C SER A 18 4.09 4.84 24.51
N ARG A 19 4.90 5.61 23.78
CA ARG A 19 4.62 7.03 23.50
C ARG A 19 3.69 7.09 22.27
N ARG A 20 2.49 7.63 22.46
CA ARG A 20 1.56 7.96 21.37
C ARG A 20 1.94 9.32 20.79
N THR A 21 2.05 9.42 19.47
CA THR A 21 2.42 10.63 18.72
C THR A 21 1.17 11.39 18.28
N LEU A 22 1.18 12.72 18.41
CA LEU A 22 0.16 13.65 17.90
C LEU A 22 0.82 14.54 16.84
N ILE A 23 0.19 14.68 15.68
CA ILE A 23 0.67 15.48 14.55
C ILE A 23 -0.12 16.79 14.52
N LEU A 24 0.57 17.94 14.55
CA LEU A 24 -0.01 19.24 14.26
C LEU A 24 0.76 19.85 13.09
N VAL A 25 0.04 20.16 12.01
CA VAL A 25 0.55 20.88 10.85
C VAL A 25 0.02 22.31 10.95
N ALA A 26 0.91 23.28 11.14
CA ALA A 26 0.58 24.69 11.02
C ALA A 26 0.70 25.10 9.54
N LEU A 27 -0.39 25.57 8.95
CA LEU A 27 -0.37 26.30 7.69
C LEU A 27 -0.52 27.81 8.00
N ASP A 28 0.00 28.66 7.12
CA ASP A 28 -0.04 30.12 7.24
C ASP A 28 -1.49 30.61 7.41
N GLU A 29 -1.80 31.31 8.51
CA GLU A 29 -3.17 31.67 8.93
C GLU A 29 -3.91 32.53 7.90
N LYS A 30 -3.21 33.11 6.92
CA LYS A 30 -3.80 33.92 5.84
C LYS A 30 -4.25 33.13 4.61
N VAL A 31 -3.82 31.89 4.44
CA VAL A 31 -4.14 31.03 3.28
C VAL A 31 -5.28 30.04 3.59
N ILE A 32 -5.62 29.85 4.86
CA ILE A 32 -6.56 28.81 5.31
C ILE A 32 -8.04 29.20 5.08
N ASP A 33 -8.40 30.48 5.18
CA ASP A 33 -9.82 30.90 5.13
C ASP A 33 -10.43 30.94 3.72
N GLU A 34 -9.63 31.10 2.65
CA GLU A 34 -10.17 31.17 1.27
C GLU A 34 -10.27 29.78 0.59
N MET A 35 -9.70 28.71 1.17
CA MET A 35 -9.63 27.36 0.59
C MET A 35 -10.43 26.29 1.35
N ASP A 36 -11.19 26.64 2.38
CA ASP A 36 -11.94 25.66 3.20
C ASP A 36 -13.32 25.32 2.60
N ASP A 37 -13.94 26.24 1.84
CA ASP A 37 -15.31 26.10 1.32
C ASP A 37 -15.44 25.23 0.04
N GLU A 38 -14.32 24.84 -0.59
CA GLU A 38 -14.34 23.98 -1.81
C GLU A 38 -13.83 22.55 -1.59
N ARG A 39 -13.41 22.18 -0.37
CA ARG A 39 -12.90 20.83 -0.09
C ARG A 39 -14.04 19.83 -0.12
N GLN A 40 -13.95 18.86 -1.03
CA GLN A 40 -15.00 17.87 -1.21
C GLN A 40 -14.45 16.54 -1.69
N LEU A 41 -15.20 15.48 -1.38
CA LEU A 41 -14.99 14.14 -1.91
C LEU A 41 -16.35 13.47 -2.13
N GLU A 42 -16.76 13.38 -3.39
CA GLU A 42 -18.03 12.77 -3.79
C GLU A 42 -17.99 11.24 -3.59
N HIS A 43 -19.17 10.63 -3.52
CA HIS A 43 -19.30 9.17 -3.46
C HIS A 43 -19.12 8.55 -4.85
N PHE A 44 -18.62 7.33 -4.90
CA PHE A 44 -18.62 6.55 -6.13
C PHE A 44 -20.07 6.27 -6.58
N PRO A 45 -20.32 6.21 -7.90
CA PRO A 45 -21.60 5.73 -8.40
C PRO A 45 -21.80 4.27 -7.97
N PRO A 46 -23.01 3.86 -7.56
CA PRO A 46 -23.26 2.49 -7.16
C PRO A 46 -23.09 1.55 -8.35
N ARG A 47 -22.24 0.53 -8.20
CA ARG A 47 -22.01 -0.50 -9.21
C ARG A 47 -22.15 -1.89 -8.60
N PRO A 48 -22.68 -2.88 -9.35
CA PRO A 48 -22.70 -4.26 -8.89
C PRO A 48 -21.27 -4.81 -8.79
N VAL A 49 -21.11 -5.88 -8.01
CA VAL A 49 -19.83 -6.59 -7.90
C VAL A 49 -19.41 -7.13 -9.27
N ARG A 50 -18.25 -6.71 -9.77
CA ARG A 50 -17.69 -7.18 -11.03
C ARG A 50 -16.95 -8.49 -10.81
N ARG A 51 -17.25 -9.51 -11.62
CA ARG A 51 -16.57 -10.80 -11.56
C ARG A 51 -15.59 -10.93 -12.72
N ILE A 52 -14.34 -11.28 -12.43
CA ILE A 52 -13.28 -11.44 -13.44
C ILE A 52 -12.82 -12.89 -13.43
N GLN A 53 -12.83 -13.54 -14.59
CA GLN A 53 -12.20 -14.85 -14.77
C GLN A 53 -10.75 -14.65 -15.18
N VAL A 54 -9.84 -15.36 -14.53
CA VAL A 54 -8.40 -15.29 -14.83
C VAL A 54 -7.77 -16.65 -14.57
N VAL A 55 -6.81 -17.03 -15.41
CA VAL A 55 -6.04 -18.27 -15.22
C VAL A 55 -4.88 -17.97 -14.28
N GLU A 56 -4.60 -18.89 -13.35
CA GLU A 56 -3.44 -18.83 -12.47
C GLU A 56 -2.14 -18.60 -13.27
N GLY A 57 -1.27 -17.73 -12.75
CA GLY A 57 -0.01 -17.36 -13.38
C GLY A 57 -0.09 -16.17 -14.33
N ASN A 58 -1.29 -15.78 -14.79
CA ASN A 58 -1.43 -14.62 -15.67
C ASN A 58 -1.33 -13.31 -14.89
N SER A 59 -0.78 -12.27 -15.52
CA SER A 59 -0.88 -10.90 -15.01
C SER A 59 -2.30 -10.36 -15.15
N LEU A 60 -2.74 -9.51 -14.23
CA LEU A 60 -4.05 -8.88 -14.27
C LEU A 60 -3.98 -7.43 -13.80
N THR A 61 -4.60 -6.53 -14.56
CA THR A 61 -4.80 -5.13 -14.17
C THR A 61 -6.29 -4.89 -13.93
N ILE A 62 -6.62 -4.28 -12.80
CA ILE A 62 -7.99 -3.94 -12.43
C ILE A 62 -8.09 -2.42 -12.30
N GLU A 63 -8.85 -1.82 -13.21
CA GLU A 63 -9.10 -0.38 -13.22
C GLU A 63 -10.17 0.03 -12.21
N CYS A 64 -10.05 1.27 -11.75
CA CYS A 64 -11.04 1.96 -10.94
C CYS A 64 -11.07 3.44 -11.36
N VAL A 65 -12.27 4.01 -11.41
CA VAL A 65 -12.46 5.42 -11.78
C VAL A 65 -12.76 6.19 -10.49
N PRO A 66 -11.93 7.17 -10.08
CA PRO A 66 -12.16 7.92 -8.86
C PRO A 66 -13.40 8.81 -8.99
N PRO A 67 -14.13 9.07 -7.89
CA PRO A 67 -15.14 10.12 -7.86
C PRO A 67 -14.48 11.48 -7.95
N ARG A 68 -15.28 12.52 -8.19
CA ARG A 68 -14.78 13.89 -8.15
C ARG A 68 -14.40 14.26 -6.71
N GLY A 69 -13.25 14.90 -6.57
CA GLY A 69 -12.78 15.46 -5.30
C GLY A 69 -11.91 16.69 -5.54
N ILE A 70 -11.91 17.61 -4.58
CA ILE A 70 -11.07 18.81 -4.59
C ILE A 70 -10.27 18.84 -3.29
N PRO A 71 -8.92 18.80 -3.37
CA PRO A 71 -8.11 18.46 -4.55
C PRO A 71 -8.37 17.01 -5.04
N PRO A 72 -7.88 16.62 -6.24
CA PRO A 72 -8.09 15.28 -6.79
C PRO A 72 -7.76 14.17 -5.78
N PRO A 73 -8.64 13.16 -5.61
CA PRO A 73 -8.41 12.12 -4.62
C PRO A 73 -7.39 11.09 -5.09
N THR A 74 -6.77 10.41 -4.13
CA THR A 74 -5.88 9.28 -4.37
C THR A 74 -6.65 7.97 -4.23
N LEU A 75 -6.47 7.07 -5.21
CA LEU A 75 -7.04 5.73 -5.16
C LEU A 75 -6.16 4.78 -4.35
N PHE A 76 -6.82 3.89 -3.63
CA PHE A 76 -6.19 2.76 -2.95
C PHE A 76 -7.14 1.56 -2.93
N TRP A 77 -6.60 0.39 -2.63
CA TRP A 77 -7.34 -0.86 -2.67
C TRP A 77 -7.31 -1.57 -1.34
N LEU A 78 -8.46 -2.11 -0.97
CA LEU A 78 -8.70 -2.89 0.23
C LEU A 78 -9.24 -4.26 -0.18
N TYR A 79 -9.13 -5.25 0.70
CA TYR A 79 -9.96 -6.44 0.57
C TYR A 79 -10.91 -6.58 1.75
N ARG A 80 -12.06 -7.16 1.48
CA ARG A 80 -13.06 -7.56 2.47
C ARG A 80 -13.18 -9.08 2.45
N ASP A 81 -13.06 -9.69 3.61
CA ASP A 81 -13.45 -11.08 3.83
C ASP A 81 -14.92 -11.14 4.26
N THR A 82 -15.79 -11.64 3.38
CA THR A 82 -17.23 -11.68 3.61
C THR A 82 -17.65 -12.65 4.72
N LYS A 83 -16.77 -13.57 5.15
CA LYS A 83 -17.02 -14.50 6.25
C LYS A 83 -16.61 -13.95 7.60
N GLN A 84 -15.58 -13.11 7.65
CA GLN A 84 -15.03 -12.58 8.90
C GLN A 84 -15.74 -11.31 9.40
N GLY A 85 -16.71 -10.79 8.62
CA GLY A 85 -17.61 -9.71 9.05
C GLY A 85 -16.89 -8.37 9.19
N SER A 86 -17.12 -7.47 8.23
CA SER A 86 -16.69 -6.06 8.27
C SER A 86 -15.19 -5.77 8.42
N VAL A 87 -14.32 -6.79 8.52
CA VAL A 87 -12.87 -6.59 8.50
C VAL A 87 -12.45 -6.20 7.09
N ILE A 88 -12.02 -4.96 6.95
CA ILE A 88 -11.45 -4.39 5.74
C ILE A 88 -9.96 -4.24 6.00
N GLU A 89 -9.14 -4.86 5.16
CA GLU A 89 -7.69 -4.87 5.32
C GLU A 89 -7.00 -4.29 4.09
N THR A 90 -5.84 -3.68 4.32
CA THR A 90 -4.94 -3.28 3.25
C THR A 90 -4.38 -4.52 2.55
N ILE A 91 -4.28 -4.47 1.22
CA ILE A 91 -3.70 -5.57 0.45
C ILE A 91 -2.18 -5.65 0.74
N ARG A 92 -1.75 -6.71 1.40
CA ARG A 92 -0.33 -7.00 1.66
C ARG A 92 0.04 -8.36 1.09
N ARG A 93 0.48 -8.34 -0.16
CA ARG A 93 0.89 -9.53 -0.93
C ARG A 93 2.10 -9.19 -1.78
N LYS A 94 3.00 -10.15 -1.97
CA LYS A 94 4.23 -9.92 -2.76
C LYS A 94 3.88 -9.59 -4.21
N HIS A 95 2.92 -10.30 -4.79
CA HIS A 95 2.56 -10.24 -6.21
C HIS A 95 1.52 -9.20 -6.59
N ILE A 96 0.99 -8.45 -5.62
CA ILE A 96 -0.05 -7.43 -5.83
C ILE A 96 0.50 -6.04 -5.49
N THR A 97 0.27 -5.07 -6.37
CA THR A 97 0.65 -3.66 -6.18
C THR A 97 -0.44 -2.72 -6.67
N VAL A 98 -0.38 -1.47 -6.27
CA VAL A 98 -1.19 -0.39 -6.85
C VAL A 98 -0.24 0.52 -7.62
N ASP A 99 -0.55 0.80 -8.89
CA ASP A 99 0.27 1.70 -9.70
C ASP A 99 -0.05 3.18 -9.46
N LEU A 100 0.67 4.07 -10.14
CA LEU A 100 0.53 5.52 -9.99
C LEU A 100 -0.85 6.04 -10.42
N GLU A 101 -1.53 5.34 -11.32
CA GLU A 101 -2.90 5.65 -11.73
C GLU A 101 -3.96 5.07 -10.77
N GLY A 102 -3.54 4.34 -9.73
CA GLY A 102 -4.45 3.73 -8.77
C GLY A 102 -5.06 2.41 -9.23
N ARG A 103 -4.52 1.77 -10.26
CA ARG A 103 -5.00 0.45 -10.73
C ARG A 103 -4.36 -0.65 -9.90
N LEU A 104 -5.14 -1.69 -9.59
CA LEU A 104 -4.65 -2.86 -8.87
C LEU A 104 -3.99 -3.82 -9.86
N GLN A 105 -2.71 -4.10 -9.62
CA GLN A 105 -1.85 -4.88 -10.48
C GLN A 105 -1.50 -6.21 -9.83
N PHE A 106 -1.73 -7.30 -10.56
CA PHE A 106 -1.25 -8.63 -10.24
C PHE A 106 -0.17 -8.98 -11.25
N THR A 107 1.04 -9.23 -10.76
CA THR A 107 2.15 -9.66 -11.61
C THR A 107 1.98 -11.10 -12.07
N SER A 108 1.48 -11.95 -11.18
CA SER A 108 1.06 -13.32 -11.45
C SER A 108 -0.08 -13.65 -10.49
N VAL A 109 -1.29 -13.86 -11.01
CA VAL A 109 -2.45 -14.23 -10.18
C VAL A 109 -2.26 -15.61 -9.57
N GLU A 110 -2.47 -15.73 -8.26
CA GLU A 110 -2.41 -16.99 -7.52
C GLU A 110 -3.81 -17.54 -7.27
N LEU A 111 -3.96 -18.87 -7.12
CA LEU A 111 -5.26 -19.50 -6.82
C LEU A 111 -5.96 -18.89 -5.60
N HIS A 112 -5.19 -18.50 -4.60
CA HIS A 112 -5.73 -17.95 -3.36
C HIS A 112 -6.24 -16.51 -3.50
N ASP A 113 -5.97 -15.82 -4.60
CA ASP A 113 -6.55 -14.51 -4.91
C ASP A 113 -8.03 -14.63 -5.31
N GLY A 114 -8.45 -15.83 -5.76
CA GLY A 114 -9.82 -16.14 -6.17
C GLY A 114 -10.71 -16.73 -5.08
N ARG A 115 -10.37 -16.55 -3.79
CA ARG A 115 -11.19 -17.08 -2.69
C ARG A 115 -12.62 -16.54 -2.77
N SER A 116 -13.61 -17.40 -2.62
CA SER A 116 -15.03 -17.05 -2.80
C SER A 116 -15.58 -16.02 -1.80
N ASN A 117 -14.90 -15.83 -0.67
CA ASN A 117 -15.19 -14.82 0.34
C ASN A 117 -14.34 -13.54 0.22
N LEU A 118 -13.42 -13.49 -0.75
CA LEU A 118 -12.55 -12.33 -0.94
C LEU A 118 -13.17 -11.38 -1.97
N VAL A 119 -13.33 -10.12 -1.58
CA VAL A 119 -13.76 -9.03 -2.47
C VAL A 119 -12.73 -7.93 -2.39
N TYR A 120 -12.19 -7.53 -3.55
CA TYR A 120 -11.33 -6.36 -3.69
C TYR A 120 -12.21 -5.12 -3.82
N GLU A 121 -11.91 -4.09 -3.05
CA GLU A 121 -12.67 -2.85 -2.97
C GLU A 121 -11.74 -1.70 -3.29
N CYS A 122 -12.07 -0.98 -4.35
CA CYS A 122 -11.44 0.30 -4.64
C CYS A 122 -11.97 1.35 -3.67
N ALA A 123 -11.10 2.24 -3.19
CA ALA A 123 -11.46 3.36 -2.35
C ALA A 123 -10.71 4.62 -2.78
N ALA A 124 -11.31 5.78 -2.52
CA ALA A 124 -10.72 7.08 -2.79
C ALA A 124 -10.58 7.87 -1.49
N GLY A 125 -9.40 8.43 -1.24
CA GLY A 125 -9.13 9.29 -0.09
C GLY A 125 -8.76 10.70 -0.56
N SER A 126 -9.19 11.70 0.20
CA SER A 126 -8.77 13.08 -0.03
C SER A 126 -7.48 13.37 0.75
N PRO A 127 -6.50 14.05 0.15
CA PRO A 127 -5.26 14.40 0.84
C PRO A 127 -5.47 15.46 1.94
N VAL A 128 -6.63 16.14 1.96
CA VAL A 128 -6.95 17.21 2.93
C VAL A 128 -8.11 16.87 3.87
N LEU A 129 -8.98 15.90 3.52
CA LEU A 129 -10.01 15.41 4.44
C LEU A 129 -9.46 14.20 5.22
N HIS A 130 -8.79 14.49 6.32
CA HIS A 130 -8.07 13.49 7.10
C HIS A 130 -9.00 12.36 7.61
N GLY A 131 -8.65 11.12 7.26
CA GLY A 131 -9.34 9.92 7.75
C GLY A 131 -10.66 9.59 7.03
N GLU A 132 -11.10 10.43 6.10
CA GLU A 132 -12.27 10.15 5.27
C GLU A 132 -11.87 9.45 3.97
N TYR A 133 -12.56 8.36 3.65
CA TYR A 133 -12.50 7.73 2.34
C TYR A 133 -13.90 7.37 1.85
N ARG A 134 -14.02 7.22 0.54
CA ARG A 134 -15.24 6.73 -0.11
C ARG A 134 -14.97 5.36 -0.70
N SER A 135 -15.82 4.40 -0.38
CA SER A 135 -15.83 3.06 -0.96
C SER A 135 -16.37 3.09 -2.38
N GLY A 136 -15.77 2.33 -3.28
CA GLY A 136 -16.07 2.30 -4.71
C GLY A 136 -16.32 0.92 -5.27
N ASP A 137 -15.71 0.64 -6.42
CA ASP A 137 -15.95 -0.58 -7.19
C ASP A 137 -15.53 -1.83 -6.41
N HIS A 138 -16.42 -2.84 -6.42
CA HIS A 138 -16.19 -4.13 -5.79
C HIS A 138 -15.89 -5.18 -6.87
N VAL A 139 -14.82 -5.95 -6.68
CA VAL A 139 -14.34 -6.94 -7.65
C VAL A 139 -14.11 -8.28 -6.98
N GLN A 140 -14.61 -9.35 -7.60
CA GLN A 140 -14.37 -10.72 -7.19
C GLN A 140 -13.65 -11.48 -8.30
N LEU A 141 -12.53 -12.12 -7.96
CA LEU A 141 -11.77 -12.94 -8.90
C LEU A 141 -12.28 -14.38 -8.90
N MET A 142 -12.38 -14.97 -10.09
CA MET A 142 -12.65 -16.38 -10.33
C MET A 142 -11.40 -16.96 -10.98
N VAL A 143 -10.49 -17.49 -10.15
CA VAL A 143 -9.20 -18.00 -10.61
C VAL A 143 -9.34 -19.45 -11.01
N THR A 144 -9.03 -19.76 -12.27
CA THR A 144 -8.98 -21.14 -12.77
C THR A 144 -7.54 -21.64 -12.66
N PRO A 145 -7.29 -22.83 -12.05
CA PRO A 145 -5.98 -23.43 -12.04
C PRO A 145 -5.44 -23.59 -13.45
N LYS A 146 -4.16 -23.31 -13.63
CA LYS A 146 -3.50 -23.58 -14.91
C LYS A 146 -3.39 -25.10 -15.07
N GLU A 147 -4.02 -25.67 -16.09
CA GLU A 147 -3.94 -27.12 -16.31
C GLU A 147 -2.48 -27.54 -16.63
N ASP A 148 -1.94 -28.40 -15.74
CA ASP A 148 -0.67 -29.12 -15.77
C ASP A 148 0.64 -28.34 -16.02
N CYS A 149 1.29 -27.96 -14.90
CA CYS A 149 2.75 -28.13 -14.74
C CYS A 149 3.09 -29.42 -13.94
N LEU A 150 2.14 -30.35 -13.79
CA LEU A 150 2.26 -31.58 -12.98
C LEU A 150 2.41 -32.86 -13.83
N LYS A 151 2.60 -32.74 -15.14
CA LYS A 151 2.92 -33.85 -16.05
C LYS A 151 4.12 -33.54 -16.94
N MET A 152 5.25 -33.18 -16.35
CA MET A 152 6.51 -33.24 -17.09
C MET A 152 7.62 -33.47 -16.08
N THR A 153 8.18 -34.67 -16.12
CA THR A 153 9.31 -35.09 -15.30
C THR A 153 10.46 -34.09 -15.37
N ASP A 154 11.23 -34.01 -14.29
CA ASP A 154 12.43 -33.20 -13.95
C ASP A 154 13.50 -32.94 -15.03
N ALA A 155 13.30 -33.37 -16.28
CA ALA A 155 14.29 -33.35 -17.34
C ALA A 155 14.26 -32.11 -18.25
N LEU A 156 13.17 -31.33 -18.33
CA LEU A 156 13.02 -30.27 -19.36
C LEU A 156 13.34 -28.84 -18.91
N CYS A 157 13.66 -28.58 -17.65
CA CYS A 157 14.23 -27.29 -17.22
C CYS A 157 15.73 -27.15 -17.53
N LYS A 158 16.33 -28.13 -18.25
CA LYS A 158 17.70 -28.02 -18.78
C LYS A 158 17.62 -27.78 -20.29
N PHE A 159 17.72 -26.50 -20.64
CA PHE A 159 18.12 -25.91 -21.91
C PHE A 159 18.46 -26.87 -23.06
N ASN A 160 17.78 -26.70 -24.20
CA ASN A 160 18.35 -26.95 -25.52
C ASN A 160 18.31 -25.63 -26.32
N PRO A 161 19.45 -25.07 -26.76
CA PRO A 161 19.49 -23.74 -27.35
C PRO A 161 19.42 -23.85 -28.87
N PHE A 162 18.29 -24.25 -29.46
CA PHE A 162 18.06 -24.03 -30.90
C PHE A 162 16.62 -24.37 -31.27
N THR A 163 15.73 -23.39 -31.17
CA THR A 163 14.61 -23.18 -32.12
C THR A 163 13.98 -21.83 -31.80
N GLU A 164 14.02 -20.94 -32.78
CA GLU A 164 13.21 -19.72 -32.84
C GLU A 164 11.73 -20.11 -32.75
N ALA A 165 11.13 -19.90 -31.58
CA ALA A 165 9.69 -19.87 -31.39
C ALA A 165 9.37 -18.82 -30.33
N PHE A 166 8.99 -17.66 -30.84
CA PHE A 166 8.57 -16.46 -30.15
C PHE A 166 7.26 -16.72 -29.38
N GLN A 167 7.31 -17.41 -28.23
CA GLN A 167 6.16 -17.57 -27.32
C GLN A 167 6.54 -18.16 -25.95
N SER A 168 7.53 -17.61 -25.24
CA SER A 168 7.82 -18.08 -23.87
C SER A 168 8.53 -17.09 -22.95
N GLU A 169 8.24 -15.79 -23.03
CA GLU A 169 8.87 -14.80 -22.12
C GLU A 169 8.06 -14.43 -20.87
N LEU A 170 6.83 -14.94 -20.70
CA LEU A 170 5.94 -14.47 -19.62
C LEU A 170 5.78 -15.41 -18.41
N ALA A 171 6.38 -16.61 -18.39
CA ALA A 171 6.00 -17.58 -17.36
C ALA A 171 6.84 -17.55 -16.07
N CYS A 172 8.02 -16.92 -16.03
CA CYS A 172 8.92 -16.99 -14.86
C CYS A 172 9.82 -15.74 -14.70
N ARG A 173 9.32 -14.52 -14.87
CA ARG A 173 10.09 -13.35 -14.43
C ARG A 173 9.82 -13.16 -12.92
N PRO A 174 10.79 -13.41 -12.03
CA PRO A 174 10.60 -13.14 -10.62
C PRO A 174 10.32 -11.65 -10.44
N LEU A 175 9.39 -11.33 -9.54
CA LEU A 175 9.21 -9.97 -9.07
C LEU A 175 10.58 -9.39 -8.67
N PRO A 176 10.95 -8.20 -9.16
CA PRO A 176 12.22 -7.61 -8.77
C PRO A 176 12.23 -7.40 -7.26
N ASP A 177 13.30 -7.83 -6.61
CA ASP A 177 13.50 -7.55 -5.21
C ASP A 177 13.65 -6.03 -5.00
N ILE A 178 13.08 -5.53 -3.91
CA ILE A 178 13.10 -4.12 -3.57
C ILE A 178 14.32 -3.85 -2.69
N TYR A 179 15.16 -2.92 -3.13
CA TYR A 179 16.36 -2.51 -2.41
C TYR A 179 16.20 -1.09 -1.87
N TRP A 180 16.51 -0.92 -0.59
CA TRP A 180 16.53 0.38 0.06
C TRP A 180 17.96 0.85 0.30
N SER A 181 18.19 2.13 0.07
CA SER A 181 19.44 2.81 0.42
C SER A 181 19.17 4.18 1.02
N LYS A 182 20.13 4.68 1.80
CA LYS A 182 20.18 6.06 2.26
C LYS A 182 21.30 6.73 1.48
N LEU A 183 20.99 7.82 0.78
CA LEU A 183 21.92 8.49 -0.13
C LEU A 183 22.90 9.38 0.63
N ASP A 184 22.47 9.92 1.77
CA ASP A 184 23.25 10.82 2.64
C ASP A 184 23.78 10.14 3.91
N GLY A 185 23.85 8.81 3.93
CA GLY A 185 24.37 8.08 5.06
C GLY A 185 24.21 6.57 4.94
N ASN A 186 24.30 5.88 6.07
CA ASN A 186 24.09 4.44 6.12
C ASN A 186 22.65 4.12 6.51
N LEU A 187 22.08 3.09 5.87
CA LEU A 187 20.81 2.53 6.26
C LEU A 187 20.94 1.88 7.66
N PRO A 188 20.02 2.13 8.61
CA PRO A 188 20.12 1.61 9.97
C PRO A 188 19.71 0.12 10.05
N LYS A 189 20.47 -0.76 9.39
CA LYS A 189 20.14 -2.18 9.15
C LYS A 189 19.75 -2.97 10.40
N SER A 190 20.37 -2.70 11.56
CA SER A 190 20.08 -3.41 12.81
C SER A 190 18.71 -3.09 13.42
N ARG A 191 18.08 -1.98 12.99
CA ARG A 191 16.77 -1.52 13.45
C ARG A 191 15.69 -1.66 12.38
N LEU A 192 15.99 -2.27 11.24
CA LEU A 192 15.00 -2.51 10.21
C LEU A 192 14.16 -3.72 10.57
N LYS A 193 12.84 -3.61 10.35
CA LYS A 193 12.00 -4.80 10.25
C LYS A 193 12.40 -5.65 9.05
N ASP A 194 12.07 -6.93 9.13
CA ASP A 194 12.27 -7.88 8.04
C ASP A 194 11.53 -7.42 6.77
N LEU A 195 12.31 -7.09 5.73
CA LEU A 195 11.83 -6.64 4.43
C LEU A 195 11.14 -7.76 3.65
N THR A 196 11.22 -9.02 4.08
CA THR A 196 10.51 -10.15 3.45
C THR A 196 9.16 -10.44 4.09
N SER A 197 8.83 -9.74 5.19
CA SER A 197 7.61 -9.98 5.96
C SER A 197 6.39 -9.23 5.41
N ALA A 198 5.19 -9.68 5.79
CA ALA A 198 3.96 -8.97 5.46
C ALA A 198 3.86 -7.58 6.14
N GLU A 199 4.53 -7.36 7.28
CA GLU A 199 4.53 -6.06 7.97
C GLU A 199 5.19 -4.97 7.14
N SER A 200 6.31 -5.28 6.49
CA SER A 200 7.02 -4.39 5.57
C SER A 200 6.41 -4.39 4.16
N ASP A 201 5.25 -5.03 3.98
CA ASP A 201 4.63 -5.30 2.69
C ASP A 201 5.61 -5.90 1.67
N PHE A 202 6.39 -6.89 2.13
CA PHE A 202 7.39 -7.59 1.32
C PHE A 202 8.41 -6.63 0.68
N GLY A 203 8.84 -5.62 1.44
CA GLY A 203 9.90 -4.70 1.08
C GLY A 203 9.42 -3.41 0.43
N LYS A 204 8.11 -3.31 0.14
CA LYS A 204 7.49 -2.08 -0.37
C LYS A 204 7.46 -0.96 0.66
N THR A 205 7.50 -1.31 1.95
CA THR A 205 7.55 -0.37 3.07
C THR A 205 8.84 -0.55 3.87
N LEU A 206 9.64 0.52 4.00
CA LEU A 206 10.79 0.55 4.90
C LEU A 206 10.32 0.91 6.32
N ILE A 207 10.49 0.00 7.28
CA ILE A 207 10.14 0.23 8.68
C ILE A 207 11.41 0.24 9.52
N VAL A 208 11.67 1.39 10.16
CA VAL A 208 12.78 1.62 11.07
C VAL A 208 12.24 1.65 12.50
N GLU A 209 12.67 0.72 13.34
CA GLU A 209 12.35 0.70 14.77
C GLU A 209 13.26 1.65 15.55
N ASN A 210 12.78 2.14 16.70
CA ASN A 210 13.53 3.05 17.58
C ASN A 210 14.18 4.19 16.77
N VAL A 211 13.34 5.05 16.19
CA VAL A 211 13.78 6.14 15.30
C VAL A 211 14.54 7.20 16.11
N HIS A 212 15.68 7.66 15.57
CA HIS A 212 16.51 8.72 16.14
C HIS A 212 16.65 9.89 15.14
N PRO A 213 17.02 11.12 15.58
CA PRO A 213 17.17 12.27 14.70
C PRO A 213 18.09 12.04 13.50
N GLU A 214 19.16 11.26 13.67
CA GLU A 214 20.10 10.87 12.61
C GLU A 214 19.50 9.97 11.52
N ASP A 215 18.31 9.42 11.73
CA ASP A 215 17.59 8.67 10.71
C ASP A 215 17.00 9.60 9.63
N ALA A 216 16.90 10.91 9.89
CA ALA A 216 16.51 11.88 8.87
C ALA A 216 17.50 11.88 7.69
N GLY A 217 17.00 12.10 6.48
CA GLY A 217 17.81 12.15 5.26
C GLY A 217 17.10 11.66 4.01
N HIS A 218 17.87 11.50 2.94
CA HIS A 218 17.41 11.12 1.62
C HIS A 218 17.50 9.61 1.43
N TYR A 219 16.35 8.99 1.23
CA TYR A 219 16.22 7.55 0.99
C TYR A 219 15.89 7.29 -0.47
N GLU A 220 16.30 6.14 -0.95
CA GLU A 220 16.00 5.67 -2.30
C GLU A 220 15.57 4.20 -2.26
N CYS A 221 14.47 3.90 -2.94
CA CYS A 221 14.06 2.53 -3.23
C CYS A 221 14.28 2.21 -4.71
N ARG A 222 14.80 1.01 -4.98
CA ARG A 222 15.00 0.47 -6.32
C ARG A 222 14.28 -0.86 -6.48
N ALA A 223 13.59 -1.04 -7.60
CA ALA A 223 12.95 -2.29 -7.99
C ALA A 223 13.16 -2.52 -9.49
N GLY A 224 14.14 -3.37 -9.83
CA GLY A 224 14.61 -3.49 -11.22
C GLY A 224 15.20 -2.17 -11.71
N ASP A 225 14.73 -1.67 -12.85
CA ASP A 225 15.17 -0.40 -13.43
C ASP A 225 14.43 0.82 -12.87
N LEU A 226 13.43 0.61 -12.01
CA LEU A 226 12.67 1.69 -11.39
C LEU A 226 13.37 2.18 -10.12
N THR A 227 13.49 3.49 -9.97
CA THR A 227 14.10 4.15 -8.82
C THR A 227 13.21 5.30 -8.35
N HIS A 228 13.00 5.40 -7.03
CA HIS A 228 12.26 6.51 -6.43
C HIS A 228 13.00 7.01 -5.18
N SER A 229 13.04 8.33 -5.00
CA SER A 229 13.73 8.98 -3.90
C SER A 229 12.76 9.74 -3.00
N ILE A 230 12.96 9.64 -1.70
CA ILE A 230 12.09 10.23 -0.67
C ILE A 230 12.98 10.95 0.34
N ASN A 231 12.61 12.17 0.73
CA ASN A 231 13.28 12.89 1.82
C ASN A 231 12.51 12.69 3.12
N VAL A 232 13.17 12.14 4.14
CA VAL A 232 12.59 11.80 5.44
C VAL A 232 13.08 12.78 6.49
N ARG A 233 12.15 13.29 7.31
CA ARG A 233 12.47 14.14 8.46
C ARG A 233 12.07 13.43 9.74
N VAL A 234 12.89 13.57 10.78
CA VAL A 234 12.61 13.11 12.13
C VAL A 234 12.45 14.34 13.02
N LEU A 235 11.34 14.40 13.76
CA LEU A 235 11.03 15.52 14.64
C LEU A 235 11.22 15.10 16.08
N ASP A 236 11.95 15.89 16.86
CA ASP A 236 12.15 15.69 18.29
C ASP A 236 11.08 16.47 19.09
N ILE A 237 10.57 15.90 20.18
CA ILE A 237 9.42 16.45 20.95
C ILE A 237 9.88 17.54 21.94
N LEU A 238 11.18 17.81 22.06
CA LEU A 238 11.74 18.69 23.10
C LEU A 238 11.69 20.20 22.79
N GLU A 239 11.21 20.64 21.63
CA GLU A 239 11.14 22.08 21.29
C GLU A 239 9.78 22.75 21.58
N TYR A 240 8.79 22.05 22.16
CA TYR A 240 7.53 22.69 22.57
C TYR A 240 7.59 23.15 24.03
N ASN A 241 8.28 24.27 24.27
CA ASN A 241 8.31 24.94 25.57
C ASN A 241 7.48 26.24 25.48
N PRO A 242 6.16 26.21 25.71
CA PRO A 242 5.36 27.44 25.75
C PRO A 242 5.69 28.20 27.04
N LEU A 243 6.20 29.42 26.88
CA LEU A 243 6.24 30.43 27.95
C LEU A 243 4.82 30.83 28.38
#